data_AF-A0A7K2P006-F1
#
_entry.id   AF-A0A7K2P006-F1
#
_cell.length_a   1.000
_cell.length_b   1.000
_cell.length_c   1.000
_cell.angle_alpha   90.00
_cell.angle_beta   90.00
_cell.angle_gamma   90.00
#
_symmetry.space_group_name_H-M   'P 1'
#
loop_
_entity.id
_entity.type
_entity.pdbx_description
1 polymer ?
#
loop_
_entity_poly.entity_id
_entity_poly.type
_entity_poly.pdbx_seq_one_letter_code
_entity_poly.pdbx_strand_id
1 'polypeptide(L)'
;MAPQRFREQFDQIQRSMPDVPLAMGPDDSAEFFYEKGVVLARDGEEARLVEDTVRDHFTTMAGLTPDHVRRASPESNRTGITRIQVADPGEGARDGDPTVAHALRSLRTMEGRAGRRLISRNHVVSIAVNACPGDEPVPVPLSEPPNPAA
;
A
#
# COMPACT_ATOMS: atom_id res chain seq x y z
N MET A 1 -11.27 -14.49 -2.10
CA MET A 1 -11.49 -14.43 -0.63
C MET A 1 -12.89 -13.88 -0.39
N ALA A 2 -13.67 -14.37 0.58
CA ALA A 2 -14.99 -13.78 0.83
C ALA A 2 -14.83 -12.30 1.22
N PRO A 3 -15.61 -11.34 0.66
CA PRO A 3 -15.40 -9.90 0.89
C PRO A 3 -15.36 -9.49 2.37
N GLN A 4 -16.09 -10.22 3.22
CA GLN A 4 -16.11 -10.00 4.65
C GLN A 4 -14.78 -10.39 5.34
N ARG A 5 -14.15 -11.49 4.92
CA ARG A 5 -12.85 -11.92 5.46
C ARG A 5 -11.73 -10.93 5.15
N PHE A 6 -11.74 -10.33 3.95
CA PHE A 6 -10.74 -9.32 3.58
C PHE A 6 -10.85 -8.06 4.46
N ARG A 7 -12.08 -7.61 4.75
CA ARG A 7 -12.33 -6.49 5.66
C ARG A 7 -11.94 -6.82 7.10
N GLU A 8 -12.23 -8.04 7.58
CA GLU A 8 -11.80 -8.50 8.91
C GLU A 8 -10.28 -8.53 9.05
N GLN A 9 -9.58 -9.04 8.03
CA GLN A 9 -8.11 -9.01 7.97
C GLN A 9 -7.58 -7.58 7.96
N PHE A 10 -8.19 -6.68 7.18
CA PHE A 10 -7.85 -5.26 7.21
C PHE A 10 -7.98 -4.68 8.62
N ASP A 11 -9.10 -4.93 9.30
CA ASP A 11 -9.34 -4.40 10.65
C ASP A 11 -8.37 -4.98 11.67
N GLN A 12 -7.96 -6.24 11.51
CA GLN A 12 -6.90 -6.84 12.34
C GLN A 12 -5.55 -6.15 12.08
N ILE A 13 -5.15 -6.02 10.81
CA ILE A 13 -3.85 -5.46 10.45
C ILE A 13 -3.75 -3.99 10.86
N GLN A 14 -4.79 -3.20 10.59
CA GLN A 14 -4.84 -1.79 10.99
C GLN A 14 -4.72 -1.63 12.52
N ARG A 15 -5.34 -2.54 13.31
CA ARG A 15 -5.17 -2.55 14.78
C ARG A 15 -3.75 -2.91 15.21
N SER A 16 -3.07 -3.78 14.47
CA SER A 16 -1.67 -4.16 14.77
C SER A 16 -0.65 -3.09 14.38
N MET A 17 -1.04 -2.14 13.53
CA MET A 17 -0.19 -1.06 13.01
C MET A 17 -0.91 0.30 13.14
N PRO A 18 -1.21 0.77 14.36
CA PRO A 18 -2.04 1.97 14.57
C PRO A 18 -1.43 3.25 13.97
N ASP A 19 -0.10 3.29 13.84
CA ASP A 19 0.65 4.45 13.33
C ASP A 19 0.80 4.45 11.80
N VAL A 20 0.26 3.43 11.11
CA VAL A 20 0.31 3.33 9.65
C VAL A 20 -1.12 3.36 9.11
N PRO A 21 -1.59 4.50 8.57
CA PRO A 21 -2.93 4.60 8.00
C PRO A 21 -3.03 3.75 6.73
N LEU A 22 -3.91 2.74 6.72
CA LEU A 22 -4.06 1.84 5.59
C LEU A 22 -5.35 2.09 4.80
N ALA A 23 -5.29 1.82 3.50
CA ALA A 23 -6.44 1.71 2.62
C ALA A 23 -6.51 0.32 1.96
N MET A 24 -7.73 -0.11 1.67
CA MET A 24 -8.04 -1.33 0.92
C MET A 24 -8.17 -1.00 -0.56
N GLY A 25 -7.33 -1.62 -1.41
CA GLY A 25 -7.46 -1.62 -2.87
C GLY A 25 -7.55 -0.24 -3.56
N PRO A 26 -7.29 -0.15 -4.86
CA PRO A 26 -7.92 0.88 -5.66
C PRO A 26 -9.30 0.40 -6.11
N ASP A 27 -10.29 1.27 -6.02
CA ASP A 27 -11.54 1.22 -6.79
C ASP A 27 -12.12 -0.21 -6.91
N ASP A 28 -12.54 -0.77 -5.78
CA ASP A 28 -13.28 -2.04 -5.64
C ASP A 28 -12.49 -3.36 -5.81
N SER A 29 -11.19 -3.32 -6.10
CA SER A 29 -10.36 -4.54 -6.11
C SER A 29 -9.86 -4.89 -4.70
N ALA A 30 -10.51 -5.85 -4.04
CA ALA A 30 -10.24 -6.28 -2.66
C ALA A 30 -8.98 -7.17 -2.52
N GLU A 31 -7.91 -6.87 -3.24
CA GLU A 31 -6.74 -7.77 -3.33
C GLU A 31 -5.51 -7.27 -2.56
N PHE A 32 -5.48 -6.00 -2.15
CA PHE A 32 -4.27 -5.41 -1.54
C PHE A 32 -4.57 -4.40 -0.44
N PHE A 33 -3.66 -4.32 0.54
CA PHE A 33 -3.57 -3.22 1.50
C PHE A 33 -2.39 -2.33 1.14
N TYR A 34 -2.50 -1.03 1.38
CA TYR A 34 -1.41 -0.09 1.18
C TYR A 34 -1.53 1.10 2.12
N GLU A 35 -0.41 1.78 2.35
CA GLU A 35 -0.36 3.00 3.14
C GLU A 35 -1.02 4.18 2.39
N LYS A 36 -1.89 4.91 3.09
CA LYS A 36 -2.56 6.12 2.57
C LYS A 36 -1.59 7.25 2.33
N GLY A 37 -1.89 8.06 1.34
CA GLY A 37 -1.19 9.31 1.03
C GLY A 37 0.26 9.13 0.61
N VAL A 38 0.73 7.90 0.41
CA VAL A 38 2.15 7.61 0.14
C VAL A 38 2.31 6.76 -1.11
N VAL A 39 3.30 7.15 -1.90
CA VAL A 39 3.79 6.41 -3.06
C VAL A 39 5.28 6.16 -2.94
N LEU A 40 5.74 5.12 -3.62
CA LEU A 40 7.13 4.72 -3.66
C LEU A 40 7.70 5.01 -5.04
N ALA A 41 8.91 5.55 -5.09
CA ALA A 41 9.71 5.71 -6.29
C ALA A 41 11.14 5.22 -6.02
N ARG A 42 11.91 4.89 -7.06
CA ARG A 42 13.34 4.60 -6.88
C ARG A 42 14.07 5.89 -6.47
N ASP A 43 15.07 5.74 -5.61
CA ASP A 43 15.87 6.86 -5.12
C ASP A 43 16.57 7.65 -6.24
N GLY A 44 17.01 8.87 -5.91
CA GLY A 44 17.77 9.74 -6.81
C GLY A 44 16.88 10.49 -7.80
N GLU A 45 17.29 10.51 -9.07
CA GLU A 45 16.64 11.29 -10.13
C GLU A 45 15.21 10.83 -10.42
N GLU A 46 14.93 9.52 -10.32
CA GLU A 46 13.56 9.01 -10.53
C GLU A 46 12.59 9.56 -9.48
N ALA A 47 12.99 9.59 -8.21
CA ALA A 47 12.16 10.18 -7.16
C ALA A 47 11.90 11.68 -7.40
N ARG A 48 12.91 12.45 -7.80
CA ARG A 48 12.73 13.88 -8.14
C ARG A 48 11.77 14.06 -9.31
N LEU A 49 11.94 13.28 -10.36
CA LEU A 49 11.04 13.27 -11.52
C LEU A 49 9.60 12.97 -11.13
N VAL A 50 9.39 12.00 -10.23
CA VAL A 50 8.06 11.67 -9.70
C VAL A 50 7.48 12.81 -8.86
N GLU A 51 8.27 13.40 -7.95
CA GLU A 51 7.84 14.55 -7.13
C GLU A 51 7.37 15.71 -8.03
N ASP A 52 8.19 16.09 -9.02
CA ASP A 52 7.90 17.20 -9.93
C ASP A 52 6.66 16.93 -10.78
N THR A 53 6.58 15.74 -11.40
CA THR A 53 5.46 15.39 -12.29
C THR A 53 4.13 15.31 -11.54
N VAL A 54 4.12 14.74 -10.33
CA VAL A 54 2.90 14.64 -9.51
C VAL A 54 2.48 16.03 -9.02
N ARG A 55 3.45 16.85 -8.58
CA ARG A 55 3.19 18.23 -8.15
C ARG A 55 2.57 19.06 -9.28
N ASP A 56 3.17 19.00 -10.47
CA ASP A 56 2.64 19.68 -11.66
C ASP A 56 1.22 19.20 -11.98
N HIS A 57 0.98 17.89 -11.96
CA HIS A 57 -0.37 17.36 -12.20
C HIS A 57 -1.39 17.89 -11.18
N PHE A 58 -1.01 17.99 -9.91
CA PHE A 58 -1.91 18.44 -8.85
C PHE A 58 -2.26 19.92 -8.98
N THR A 59 -1.37 20.75 -9.54
CA THR A 59 -1.70 22.17 -9.81
C THR A 59 -2.84 22.33 -10.83
N THR A 60 -3.03 21.33 -11.69
CA THR A 60 -4.02 21.37 -12.79
C THR A 60 -5.37 20.75 -12.42
N MET A 61 -5.48 20.10 -11.26
CA MET A 61 -6.65 19.31 -10.87
C MET A 61 -7.32 19.89 -9.63
N ALA A 62 -8.61 20.22 -9.73
CA ALA A 62 -9.37 20.75 -8.61
C ALA A 62 -9.46 19.74 -7.45
N GLY A 63 -9.29 20.22 -6.22
CA GLY A 63 -9.38 19.39 -5.00
C GLY A 63 -8.11 18.61 -4.66
N LEU A 64 -7.01 18.79 -5.40
CA LEU A 64 -5.70 18.26 -5.07
C LEU A 64 -4.76 19.37 -4.61
N THR A 65 -3.88 19.06 -3.64
CA THR A 65 -2.97 20.04 -3.02
C THR A 65 -1.52 19.72 -3.39
N PRO A 66 -0.87 20.52 -4.25
CA PRO A 66 0.54 20.31 -4.64
C PRO A 66 1.51 20.31 -3.46
N ASP A 67 1.22 21.07 -2.40
CA ASP A 67 2.06 21.17 -1.19
C ASP A 67 2.11 19.86 -0.39
N HIS A 68 1.14 18.96 -0.59
CA HIS A 68 1.20 17.62 0.00
C HIS A 68 2.23 16.71 -0.70
N VAL A 69 2.66 17.07 -1.92
CA VAL A 69 3.63 16.29 -2.70
C VAL A 69 5.04 16.59 -2.20
N ARG A 70 5.54 15.75 -1.30
CA ARG A 70 6.85 15.93 -0.68
C ARG A 70 7.49 14.60 -0.31
N ARG A 71 8.81 14.57 -0.36
CA ARG A 71 9.59 13.47 0.18
C ARG A 71 9.29 13.23 1.68
N ALA A 72 8.96 11.99 2.02
CA ALA A 72 8.70 11.51 3.38
C ALA A 72 9.84 10.64 3.95
N SER A 73 10.81 10.26 3.11
CA SER A 73 12.02 9.51 3.51
C SER A 73 13.27 10.40 3.51
N PRO A 74 14.37 10.02 4.19
CA PRO A 74 15.66 10.67 4.03
C PRO A 74 16.13 10.69 2.57
N GLU A 75 17.02 11.64 2.22
CA GLU A 75 17.55 11.75 0.84
C GLU A 75 18.36 10.53 0.40
N SER A 76 19.10 9.90 1.33
CA SER A 76 19.78 8.63 1.08
C SER A 76 19.15 7.53 1.93
N ASN A 77 18.68 6.47 1.29
CA ASN A 77 18.09 5.31 1.95
C ASN A 77 18.81 4.04 1.53
N ARG A 78 19.02 3.11 2.47
CA ARG A 78 19.69 1.83 2.18
C ARG A 78 18.83 0.89 1.32
N THR A 79 17.54 1.19 1.19
CA THR A 79 16.57 0.41 0.42
C THR A 79 16.56 0.76 -1.07
N GLY A 80 17.14 1.89 -1.48
CA GLY A 80 17.05 2.40 -2.86
C GLY A 80 15.65 2.89 -3.25
N ILE A 81 14.77 3.11 -2.28
CA ILE A 81 13.37 3.53 -2.48
C ILE A 81 13.08 4.77 -1.62
N THR A 82 12.51 5.79 -2.28
CA THR A 82 12.02 7.01 -1.67
C THR A 82 10.52 6.88 -1.43
N ARG A 83 10.07 7.14 -0.20
CA ARG A 83 8.65 7.41 0.08
C ARG A 83 8.34 8.87 -0.22
N ILE A 84 7.31 9.10 -1.02
CA ILE A 84 6.80 10.41 -1.36
C ILE A 84 5.38 10.49 -0.81
N GLN A 85 5.14 11.45 0.08
CA GLN A 85 3.79 11.82 0.49
C GLN A 85 3.15 12.59 -0.66
N VAL A 86 1.88 12.29 -0.97
CA VAL A 86 1.05 12.96 -1.99
C VAL A 86 -0.30 13.41 -1.42
N ALA A 87 -0.69 12.93 -0.24
CA ALA A 87 -1.86 13.37 0.51
C ALA A 87 -1.55 13.35 2.00
N ASP A 88 -2.39 13.97 2.84
CA ASP A 88 -2.36 13.70 4.27
C ASP A 88 -2.80 12.23 4.52
N PRO A 89 -1.97 11.36 5.11
CA PRO A 89 -2.35 9.98 5.41
C PRO A 89 -3.51 9.84 6.41
N GLY A 90 -3.75 10.88 7.22
CA GLY A 90 -4.92 10.96 8.11
C GLY A 90 -6.22 11.23 7.35
N GLU A 91 -6.12 11.78 6.14
CA GLU A 91 -7.25 12.03 5.25
C GLU A 91 -7.39 10.91 4.22
N GLY A 92 -8.61 10.52 3.88
CA GLY A 92 -8.88 9.49 2.88
C GLY A 92 -9.72 8.31 3.40
N ALA A 93 -10.43 7.66 2.48
CA ALA A 93 -11.36 6.59 2.80
C ALA A 93 -10.64 5.30 3.18
N ARG A 94 -11.34 4.44 3.91
CA ARG A 94 -10.89 3.07 4.18
C ARG A 94 -10.84 2.25 2.88
N ASP A 95 -11.79 2.50 1.98
CA ASP A 95 -12.01 1.76 0.75
C ASP A 95 -11.22 2.30 -0.45
N GLY A 96 -10.25 3.17 -0.22
CA GLY A 96 -9.35 3.65 -1.25
C GLY A 96 -8.76 5.03 -1.01
N ASP A 97 -7.78 5.37 -1.83
CA ASP A 97 -7.11 6.66 -1.82
C ASP A 97 -7.13 7.28 -3.24
N PRO A 98 -8.10 8.17 -3.51
CA PRO A 98 -8.23 8.84 -4.80
C PRO A 98 -7.00 9.68 -5.15
N THR A 99 -6.35 10.30 -4.17
CA THR A 99 -5.19 11.18 -4.38
C THR A 99 -3.97 10.36 -4.83
N VAL A 100 -3.71 9.23 -4.18
CA VAL A 100 -2.69 8.26 -4.65
C VAL A 100 -3.06 7.74 -6.04
N ALA A 101 -4.34 7.48 -6.33
CA ALA A 101 -4.76 7.07 -7.67
C ALA A 101 -4.47 8.16 -8.74
N HIS A 102 -4.64 9.44 -8.40
CA HIS A 102 -4.25 10.56 -9.27
C HIS A 102 -2.73 10.63 -9.48
N ALA A 103 -1.94 10.49 -8.42
CA ALA A 103 -0.48 10.46 -8.53
C ALA A 103 -0.01 9.34 -9.47
N LEU A 104 -0.52 8.12 -9.31
CA LEU A 104 -0.20 7.00 -10.21
C LEU A 104 -0.67 7.25 -11.65
N ARG A 105 -1.82 7.88 -11.86
CA ARG A 105 -2.32 8.23 -13.19
C ARG A 105 -1.42 9.24 -13.90
N SER A 106 -0.87 10.22 -13.18
CA SER A 106 -0.04 11.28 -13.75
C SER A 106 1.24 10.76 -14.44
N LEU A 107 1.76 9.60 -14.00
CA LEU A 107 2.99 9.00 -14.52
C LEU A 107 2.75 8.00 -15.67
N ARG A 108 1.50 7.57 -15.94
CA ARG A 108 1.23 6.45 -16.88
C ARG A 108 1.82 6.66 -18.29
N THR A 109 1.73 7.89 -18.82
CA THR A 109 2.27 8.20 -20.16
C THR A 109 3.80 8.10 -20.17
N MET A 110 4.46 8.56 -19.10
CA MET A 110 5.91 8.48 -18.98
C MET A 110 6.39 7.05 -18.80
N GLU A 111 5.72 6.27 -17.95
CA GLU A 111 5.99 4.84 -17.76
C GLU A 111 5.83 4.06 -19.07
N GLY A 112 4.79 4.36 -19.85
CA GLY A 112 4.58 3.76 -21.17
C GLY A 112 5.70 4.06 -22.17
N ARG A 113 6.25 5.28 -22.15
CA ARG A 113 7.41 5.66 -22.98
C ARG A 113 8.71 5.04 -22.49
N ALA A 114 8.89 4.94 -21.17
CA ALA A 114 10.10 4.40 -20.56
C ALA A 114 10.14 2.86 -20.54
N GLY A 115 9.01 2.19 -20.78
CA GLY A 115 8.90 0.73 -20.73
C GLY A 115 9.07 0.14 -19.33
N ARG A 116 8.93 0.95 -18.27
CA ARG A 116 9.07 0.53 -16.86
C ARG A 116 8.19 1.37 -15.93
N ARG A 117 7.86 0.82 -14.76
CA ARG A 117 7.21 1.60 -13.69
C ARG A 117 8.20 2.54 -13.00
N LEU A 118 7.73 3.73 -12.68
CA LEU A 118 8.44 4.79 -11.96
C LEU A 118 7.87 4.97 -10.54
N ILE A 119 6.59 4.64 -10.36
CA ILE A 119 5.86 4.89 -9.12
C ILE A 119 5.00 3.67 -8.75
N SER A 120 4.89 3.36 -7.46
CA SER A 120 4.01 2.31 -6.93
C SER A 120 3.40 2.70 -5.59
N ARG A 121 2.41 1.93 -5.12
CA ARG A 121 1.88 2.07 -3.77
C ARG A 121 2.83 1.41 -2.77
N ASN A 122 2.85 1.92 -1.54
CA ASN A 122 3.50 1.23 -0.43
C ASN A 122 2.60 0.10 0.09
N HIS A 123 2.67 -1.06 -0.55
CA HIS A 123 1.84 -2.22 -0.22
C HIS A 123 2.26 -2.85 1.10
N VAL A 124 1.26 -3.25 1.90
CA VAL A 124 1.48 -4.03 3.12
C VAL A 124 1.21 -5.49 2.84
N VAL A 125 2.22 -6.32 3.09
CA VAL A 125 2.10 -7.77 3.12
C VAL A 125 2.03 -8.18 4.58
N SER A 126 0.96 -8.88 4.96
CA SER A 126 0.78 -9.39 6.32
C SER A 126 0.51 -10.89 6.26
N ILE A 127 1.09 -11.62 7.21
CA ILE A 127 0.81 -13.02 7.45
C ILE A 127 -0.01 -13.09 8.75
N ALA A 128 -1.31 -13.35 8.62
CA ALA A 128 -2.19 -13.56 9.76
C ALA A 128 -2.33 -15.08 10.01
N VAL A 129 -2.23 -15.49 11.28
CA VAL A 129 -2.22 -16.89 11.73
C VAL A 129 -3.44 -17.72 11.27
N ASN A 130 -4.54 -17.05 10.89
CA ASN A 130 -5.77 -17.70 10.44
C ASN A 130 -5.84 -17.86 8.90
N ALA A 131 -4.75 -17.57 8.18
CA ALA A 131 -4.76 -17.49 6.71
C ALA A 131 -3.83 -18.50 6.01
N CYS A 132 -3.01 -19.26 6.75
CA CYS A 132 -2.29 -20.41 6.20
C CYS A 132 -3.23 -21.63 6.23
N PRO A 133 -3.72 -22.13 5.08
CA PRO A 133 -4.47 -23.38 5.07
C PRO A 133 -3.53 -24.49 5.57
N GLY A 134 -3.83 -25.08 6.74
CA GLY A 134 -3.09 -26.21 7.30
C GLY A 134 -2.19 -25.93 8.51
N ASP A 135 -2.20 -24.70 9.06
CA ASP A 135 -1.43 -24.37 10.27
C ASP A 135 -2.23 -24.57 11.58
N GLU A 136 -3.53 -24.82 11.46
CA GLU A 136 -4.33 -25.34 12.57
C GLU A 136 -4.05 -26.84 12.72
N PRO A 137 -3.69 -27.34 13.92
CA PRO A 137 -3.51 -28.77 14.12
C PRO A 137 -4.84 -29.46 13.81
N VAL A 138 -4.83 -30.37 12.83
CA VAL A 138 -5.98 -31.22 12.53
C VAL A 138 -6.30 -32.01 13.81
N PRO A 139 -7.53 -31.91 14.36
CA PRO A 139 -7.90 -32.69 15.53
C PRO A 139 -7.71 -34.18 15.23
N VAL A 140 -6.86 -34.84 16.01
CA VAL A 140 -6.69 -36.29 15.92
C VAL A 140 -8.01 -36.94 16.40
N PRO A 141 -8.58 -37.92 15.69
CA PRO A 141 -9.74 -38.66 16.17
C PRO A 141 -9.49 -39.22 17.57
N LEU A 142 -10.49 -39.18 18.45
CA LEU A 142 -10.36 -39.64 19.85
C LEU A 142 -9.84 -41.08 20.00
N SER A 143 -9.93 -41.90 18.95
CA SER A 143 -9.46 -43.28 18.90
C SER A 143 -7.98 -43.42 18.55
N GLU A 144 -7.29 -42.35 18.15
CA GLU A 144 -5.89 -42.38 17.73
C GLU A 144 -4.97 -41.77 18.79
N PRO A 145 -3.72 -42.26 18.91
CA PRO A 145 -2.75 -41.72 19.86
C PRO A 145 -2.37 -40.27 19.48
N PRO A 146 -1.99 -39.43 20.47
CA PRO A 146 -1.55 -38.05 20.21
C PRO A 146 -0.40 -37.99 19.21
N ASN A 147 -0.34 -36.91 18.42
CA ASN A 147 0.78 -36.67 17.51
C ASN A 147 2.12 -36.73 18.28
N PRO A 148 3.07 -37.62 17.90
CA PRO A 148 4.29 -37.89 18.67
C PRO A 148 5.32 -36.73 18.70
N ALA A 149 5.00 -35.57 18.12
CA ALA A 149 5.87 -34.39 18.09
C ALA A 149 5.47 -33.26 19.06
N ALA A 150 4.57 -33.51 20.02
CA ALA A 150 4.22 -32.56 21.09
C ALA A 150 5.20 -32.59 22.27
#